data_AF-A0A957ZXR3-F1
#
_entry.id   AF-A0A957ZXR3-F1
#
_cell.length_a   1.000
_cell.length_b   1.000
_cell.length_c   1.000
_cell.angle_alpha   90.00
_cell.angle_beta   90.00
_cell.angle_gamma   90.00
#
_symmetry.space_group_name_H-M   'P 1'
#
loop_
_entity.id
_entity.type
_entity.pdbx_description
1 polymer ?
#
loop_
_entity_poly.entity_id
_entity_poly.type
_entity_poly.pdbx_seq_one_letter_code
_entity_poly.pdbx_strand_id
1 'polypeptide(L)'
;LCSPLCSQILNHFEKKHMFEVEYRARVVGPPNSHQQMATGINAMADLLAPTLGPIGGHVASGPDAGKRVELLDDAATIVRRIISLGDAQRDIGAMVMRSLVWRVGQRAGDGGATAAVLARAIYCDGLRMSTAGINAARMTRGIEQGVRIALDALRDQSHAISGEDELAALARTITKDEQLSAV
;
A
#
# COMPACT_ATOMS: atom_id res chain seq x y z
N LEU A 1 -12.89 15.07 50.26
CA LEU A 1 -14.23 14.99 49.64
C LEU A 1 -14.08 15.08 48.12
N CYS A 2 -13.56 14.03 47.48
CA CYS A 2 -13.63 13.90 46.02
C CYS A 2 -14.83 12.99 45.75
N SER A 3 -15.87 13.53 45.13
CA SER A 3 -17.16 12.86 44.98
C SER A 3 -17.04 11.60 44.10
N PRO A 4 -17.90 10.58 44.31
CA PRO A 4 -17.91 9.35 43.50
C PRO A 4 -18.14 9.61 42.00
N LEU A 5 -18.60 10.81 41.63
CA LEU A 5 -18.71 11.28 40.25
C LEU A 5 -17.35 11.44 39.55
N CYS A 6 -16.31 11.90 40.26
CA CYS A 6 -15.00 12.14 39.65
C CYS A 6 -14.30 10.82 39.25
N SER A 7 -14.43 9.80 40.09
CA SER A 7 -13.99 8.43 39.80
C SER A 7 -14.81 7.74 38.70
N GLN A 8 -16.12 8.05 38.58
CA GLN A 8 -16.95 7.52 37.47
C GLN A 8 -16.63 8.19 36.14
N ILE A 9 -16.32 9.49 36.13
CA ILE A 9 -15.95 10.22 34.91
C ILE A 9 -14.56 9.78 34.40
N LEU A 10 -13.58 9.56 35.30
CA LEU A 10 -12.27 9.00 34.94
C LEU A 10 -12.38 7.57 34.39
N ASN A 11 -13.17 6.70 35.02
CA ASN A 11 -13.41 5.33 34.53
C ASN A 11 -14.19 5.29 33.21
N HIS A 12 -15.03 6.30 32.92
CA HIS A 12 -15.75 6.40 31.65
C HIS A 12 -14.86 6.96 30.53
N PHE A 13 -13.85 7.77 30.86
CA PHE A 13 -12.87 8.30 29.91
C PHE A 13 -11.79 7.26 29.53
N GLU A 14 -11.30 6.46 30.48
CA GLU A 14 -10.32 5.41 30.19
C GLU A 14 -10.89 4.27 29.32
N LYS A 15 -12.19 3.97 29.44
CA LYS A 15 -12.82 2.90 28.64
C LYS A 15 -13.11 3.27 27.19
N LYS A 16 -13.03 4.55 26.79
CA LYS A 16 -13.47 4.99 25.46
C LYS A 16 -12.38 5.02 24.38
N HIS A 17 -11.12 4.78 24.73
CA HIS A 17 -9.99 4.85 23.80
C HIS A 17 -8.96 3.71 23.91
N MET A 18 -9.30 2.60 24.55
CA MET A 18 -8.46 1.40 24.51
C MET A 18 -8.85 0.51 23.32
N PHE A 19 -8.29 0.81 22.14
CA PHE A 19 -8.02 -0.23 21.15
C PHE A 19 -6.86 -1.08 21.70
N GLU A 20 -7.17 -1.98 22.63
CA GLU A 20 -6.22 -2.99 23.09
C GLU A 20 -6.14 -4.08 22.03
N VAL A 21 -5.31 -3.85 21.00
CA VAL A 21 -4.88 -4.93 20.12
C VAL A 21 -3.92 -5.78 20.95
N GLU A 22 -4.43 -6.84 21.57
CA GLU A 22 -3.63 -7.80 22.34
C GLU A 22 -2.64 -8.50 21.37
N TYR A 23 -1.46 -7.92 21.19
CA TYR A 23 -0.42 -8.47 20.31
C TYR A 23 0.26 -9.65 20.99
N ARG A 24 -0.40 -10.82 20.97
CA ARG A 24 0.25 -12.08 21.37
C ARG A 24 1.24 -12.47 20.27
N ALA A 25 2.53 -12.31 20.56
CA ALA A 25 3.60 -12.75 19.66
C ALA A 25 3.44 -14.25 19.35
N ARG A 26 3.00 -14.57 18.13
CA ARG A 26 2.84 -15.94 17.64
C ARG A 26 3.91 -16.19 16.58
N VAL A 27 4.81 -17.14 16.84
CA VAL A 27 5.82 -17.57 15.87
C VAL A 27 5.18 -18.55 14.90
N VAL A 28 5.31 -18.29 13.60
CA VAL A 28 4.82 -19.17 12.53
C VAL A 28 5.98 -19.57 11.63
N GLY A 29 6.23 -20.87 11.51
CA GLY A 29 7.26 -21.42 10.63
C GLY A 29 6.78 -21.66 9.18
N PRO A 30 7.69 -22.00 8.25
CA PRO A 30 7.35 -22.44 6.91
C PRO A 30 6.55 -23.77 6.95
N PRO A 31 5.60 -24.02 6.02
CA PRO A 31 5.21 -23.19 4.88
C PRO A 31 4.14 -22.11 5.19
N ASN A 32 3.52 -22.19 6.37
CA ASN A 32 2.38 -21.35 6.76
C ASN A 32 2.72 -19.86 6.81
N SER A 33 3.98 -19.51 7.11
CA SER A 33 4.47 -18.12 7.10
C SER A 33 4.37 -17.46 5.71
N HIS A 34 4.67 -18.20 4.63
CA HIS A 34 4.57 -17.70 3.27
C HIS A 34 3.13 -17.46 2.85
N GLN A 35 2.22 -18.35 3.23
CA GLN A 35 0.79 -18.20 2.94
C GLN A 35 0.17 -16.99 3.65
N GLN A 36 0.54 -16.77 4.92
CA GLN A 36 0.08 -15.61 5.68
C GLN A 36 0.57 -14.29 5.07
N MET A 37 1.86 -14.25 4.71
CA MET A 37 2.46 -13.10 4.02
C MET A 37 1.79 -12.85 2.65
N ALA A 38 1.61 -13.90 1.84
CA ALA A 38 0.93 -13.81 0.55
C ALA A 38 -0.50 -13.23 0.69
N THR A 39 -1.23 -13.67 1.71
CA THR A 39 -2.60 -13.22 1.95
C THR A 39 -2.66 -11.72 2.25
N GLY A 40 -1.75 -11.21 3.10
CA GLY A 40 -1.66 -9.77 3.39
C GLY A 40 -1.25 -8.94 2.19
N ILE A 41 -0.27 -9.42 1.41
CA ILE A 41 0.18 -8.75 0.18
C ILE A 41 -0.95 -8.69 -0.85
N ASN A 42 -1.66 -9.80 -1.07
CA ASN A 42 -2.78 -9.87 -2.01
C ASN A 42 -3.92 -8.94 -1.57
N ALA A 43 -4.30 -8.94 -0.29
CA ALA A 43 -5.36 -8.06 0.21
C ALA A 43 -5.06 -6.58 -0.05
N MET A 44 -3.82 -6.13 0.20
CA MET A 44 -3.43 -4.74 -0.07
C MET A 44 -3.38 -4.46 -1.58
N ALA A 45 -2.86 -5.39 -2.38
CA ALA A 45 -2.82 -5.21 -3.82
C ALA A 45 -4.21 -5.20 -4.46
N ASP A 46 -5.15 -6.03 -3.99
CA ASP A 46 -6.54 -6.05 -4.45
C ASP A 46 -7.29 -4.76 -4.09
N LEU A 47 -6.93 -4.14 -2.97
CA LEU A 47 -7.46 -2.85 -2.56
C LEU A 47 -6.92 -1.69 -3.41
N LEU A 48 -5.64 -1.73 -3.77
CA LEU A 48 -4.96 -0.65 -4.48
C LEU A 48 -5.04 -0.77 -6.01
N ALA A 49 -5.17 -1.98 -6.55
CA ALA A 49 -5.23 -2.21 -8.00
C ALA A 49 -6.39 -1.46 -8.70
N PRO A 50 -7.60 -1.35 -8.12
CA PRO A 50 -8.68 -0.59 -8.73
C PRO A 50 -8.37 0.90 -8.94
N THR A 51 -7.43 1.48 -8.19
CA THR A 51 -7.07 2.90 -8.36
C THR A 51 -6.09 3.13 -9.50
N LEU A 52 -5.58 2.07 -10.14
CA LEU A 52 -4.66 2.16 -11.25
C LEU A 52 -5.38 2.62 -12.53
N GLY A 53 -4.85 3.66 -13.17
CA GLY A 53 -5.24 4.09 -14.52
C GLY A 53 -6.22 5.28 -14.58
N PRO A 54 -6.57 5.71 -15.81
CA PRO A 54 -7.38 6.91 -16.03
C PRO A 54 -8.81 6.75 -15.51
N ILE A 55 -9.40 5.56 -15.68
CA ILE A 55 -10.73 5.19 -15.17
C ILE A 55 -10.57 4.37 -13.87
N GLY A 56 -9.68 4.81 -12.98
CA GLY A 56 -9.49 4.18 -11.68
C GLY A 56 -10.75 4.31 -10.81
N GLY A 57 -11.09 3.25 -10.09
CA GLY A 57 -12.14 3.24 -9.08
C GLY A 57 -11.69 3.94 -7.79
N HIS A 58 -12.66 4.20 -6.91
CA HIS A 58 -12.41 4.80 -5.60
C HIS A 58 -12.43 3.73 -4.51
N VAL A 59 -11.59 3.90 -3.51
CA VAL A 59 -11.60 3.13 -2.27
C VAL A 59 -12.34 3.93 -1.21
N ALA A 60 -13.43 3.38 -0.69
CA ALA A 60 -14.17 3.98 0.40
C ALA A 60 -13.49 3.66 1.75
N SER A 61 -13.19 4.69 2.53
CA SER A 61 -12.66 4.60 3.88
C SER A 61 -13.62 5.26 4.86
N GLY A 62 -14.23 4.48 5.75
CA GLY A 62 -15.08 4.97 6.84
C GLY A 62 -14.30 4.99 8.15
N PRO A 63 -14.19 6.13 8.86
CA PRO A 63 -13.73 6.12 10.24
C PRO A 63 -14.76 5.46 11.16
N ASP A 64 -14.35 5.06 12.37
CA ASP A 64 -15.28 4.60 13.41
C ASP A 64 -16.45 5.58 13.62
N ALA A 65 -17.62 4.98 13.86
CA ALA A 65 -18.96 5.52 14.04
C ALA A 65 -19.11 7.07 14.07
N GLY A 66 -19.72 7.63 13.02
CA GLY A 66 -20.26 9.00 13.01
C GLY A 66 -19.56 10.00 12.08
N LYS A 67 -18.45 9.62 11.45
CA LYS A 67 -17.78 10.45 10.43
C LYS A 67 -18.22 10.05 9.02
N ARG A 68 -18.18 11.02 8.09
CA ARG A 68 -18.50 10.77 6.68
C ARG A 68 -17.50 9.77 6.07
N VAL A 69 -18.00 8.91 5.19
CA VAL A 69 -17.17 8.03 4.37
C VAL A 69 -16.31 8.89 3.45
N GLU A 70 -14.99 8.72 3.53
CA GLU A 70 -14.02 9.35 2.62
C GLU A 70 -13.86 8.45 1.39
N LEU A 71 -13.96 9.02 0.19
CA LEU A 71 -13.61 8.34 -1.05
C LEU A 71 -12.17 8.70 -1.40
N LEU A 72 -11.33 7.70 -1.57
CA LEU A 72 -9.90 7.86 -1.83
C LEU A 72 -9.55 7.25 -3.18
N ASP A 73 -8.75 7.95 -3.96
CA ASP A 73 -8.25 7.56 -5.27
C ASP A 73 -6.72 7.39 -5.28
N ASP A 74 -6.01 8.10 -4.39
CA ASP A 74 -4.56 7.97 -4.25
C ASP A 74 -4.14 6.80 -3.32
N ALA A 75 -3.28 5.94 -3.86
CA ALA A 75 -2.72 4.79 -3.16
C ALA A 75 -1.91 5.18 -1.90
N ALA A 76 -1.14 6.27 -1.94
CA ALA A 76 -0.34 6.68 -0.79
C ALA A 76 -1.23 7.11 0.38
N THR A 77 -2.32 7.80 0.10
CA THR A 77 -3.33 8.21 1.08
C THR A 77 -4.10 7.03 1.62
N ILE A 78 -4.52 6.09 0.76
CA ILE A 78 -5.21 4.84 1.17
C ILE A 78 -4.38 4.08 2.20
N VAL A 79 -3.10 3.82 1.91
CA VAL A 79 -2.25 3.03 2.83
C VAL A 79 -1.94 3.77 4.15
N ARG A 80 -2.04 5.11 4.19
CA ARG A 80 -1.94 5.85 5.46
C ARG A 80 -3.15 5.62 6.36
N ARG A 81 -4.34 5.46 5.77
CA ARG A 81 -5.59 5.31 6.53
C ARG A 81 -5.80 3.89 7.03
N ILE A 82 -5.22 2.91 6.35
CA ILE A 82 -5.21 1.52 6.78
C ILE A 82 -4.14 1.34 7.87
N ILE A 83 -4.60 1.19 9.10
CA ILE A 83 -3.75 0.96 10.26
C ILE A 83 -3.59 -0.52 10.61
N SER A 84 -4.57 -1.37 10.28
CA SER A 84 -4.50 -2.82 10.44
C SER A 84 -5.60 -3.51 9.61
N LEU A 85 -5.38 -4.77 9.25
CA LEU A 85 -6.41 -5.65 8.67
C LEU A 85 -7.22 -6.43 9.74
N GLY A 86 -6.99 -6.20 11.03
CA GLY A 86 -7.70 -6.84 12.14
C GLY A 86 -7.31 -8.29 12.43
N ASP A 87 -6.79 -9.01 11.43
CA ASP A 87 -6.17 -10.32 11.57
C ASP A 87 -4.64 -10.19 11.59
N ALA A 88 -4.03 -10.43 12.76
CA ALA A 88 -2.58 -10.34 12.97
C ALA A 88 -1.76 -11.19 11.98
N GLN A 89 -2.31 -12.29 11.46
CA GLN A 89 -1.61 -13.14 10.49
C GLN A 89 -1.56 -12.52 9.10
N ARG A 90 -2.63 -11.82 8.70
CA ARG A 90 -2.69 -11.11 7.41
C ARG A 90 -1.98 -9.76 7.49
N ASP A 91 -1.92 -9.18 8.68
CA ASP A 91 -1.39 -7.84 8.91
C ASP A 91 0.11 -7.75 8.54
N ILE A 92 0.88 -8.82 8.73
CA ILE A 92 2.32 -8.85 8.42
C ILE A 92 2.57 -8.48 6.95
N GLY A 93 1.91 -9.17 6.01
CA GLY A 93 2.06 -8.89 4.58
C GLY A 93 1.48 -7.53 4.18
N ALA A 94 0.39 -7.13 4.84
CA ALA A 94 -0.22 -5.84 4.60
C ALA A 94 0.69 -4.68 5.03
N MET A 95 1.38 -4.80 6.16
CA MET A 95 2.32 -3.80 6.67
C MET A 95 3.57 -3.68 5.79
N VAL A 96 4.07 -4.79 5.24
CA VAL A 96 5.14 -4.76 4.24
C VAL A 96 4.71 -3.96 3.01
N MET A 97 3.51 -4.24 2.49
CA MET A 97 2.98 -3.50 1.34
C MET A 97 2.75 -2.02 1.64
N ARG A 98 2.16 -1.71 2.80
CA ARG A 98 1.97 -0.34 3.27
C ARG A 98 3.29 0.43 3.30
N SER A 99 4.36 -0.17 3.84
CA SER A 99 5.69 0.45 3.88
C SER A 99 6.28 0.67 2.49
N LEU A 100 6.10 -0.28 1.57
CA LEU A 100 6.54 -0.15 0.18
C LEU A 100 5.82 1.01 -0.52
N VAL A 101 4.50 1.01 -0.52
CA VAL A 101 3.67 2.03 -1.21
C VAL A 101 3.91 3.41 -0.60
N TRP A 102 3.98 3.50 0.73
CA TRP A 102 4.29 4.76 1.42
C TRP A 102 5.63 5.35 0.97
N ARG A 103 6.69 4.53 0.86
CA ARG A 103 8.00 5.01 0.39
C ARG A 103 7.98 5.46 -1.06
N VAL A 104 7.23 4.78 -1.91
CA VAL A 104 7.06 5.17 -3.32
C VAL A 104 6.35 6.52 -3.41
N GLY A 105 5.23 6.69 -2.70
CA GLY A 105 4.50 7.96 -2.64
C GLY A 105 5.37 9.11 -2.12
N GLN A 106 6.13 8.90 -1.04
CA GLN A 106 7.00 9.94 -0.48
C GLN A 106 8.17 10.33 -1.40
N ARG A 107 8.63 9.41 -2.26
CA ARG A 107 9.80 9.66 -3.13
C ARG A 107 9.39 10.18 -4.51
N ALA A 108 8.33 9.63 -5.09
CA ALA A 108 7.94 9.89 -6.48
C ALA A 108 6.67 10.73 -6.59
N GLY A 109 5.82 10.77 -5.56
CA GLY A 109 4.52 11.46 -5.59
C GLY A 109 3.41 10.70 -6.32
N ASP A 110 3.75 9.69 -7.12
CA ASP A 110 2.83 8.82 -7.86
C ASP A 110 3.41 7.39 -7.98
N GLY A 111 2.64 6.44 -8.54
CA GLY A 111 3.07 5.08 -8.82
C GLY A 111 2.85 4.10 -7.67
N GLY A 112 2.14 4.51 -6.62
CA GLY A 112 1.84 3.65 -5.47
C GLY A 112 1.05 2.39 -5.84
N ALA A 113 0.01 2.54 -6.68
CA ALA A 113 -0.78 1.42 -7.19
C ALA A 113 0.07 0.49 -8.10
N THR A 114 0.86 1.07 -9.01
CA THR A 114 1.78 0.32 -9.87
C THR A 114 2.77 -0.50 -9.06
N ALA A 115 3.37 0.11 -8.03
CA ALA A 115 4.30 -0.59 -7.13
C ALA A 115 3.63 -1.74 -6.39
N ALA A 116 2.37 -1.58 -5.97
CA ALA A 116 1.61 -2.63 -5.29
C ALA A 116 1.34 -3.84 -6.20
N VAL A 117 0.91 -3.60 -7.44
CA VAL A 117 0.64 -4.68 -8.39
C VAL A 117 1.92 -5.41 -8.79
N LEU A 118 3.03 -4.68 -9.02
CA LEU A 118 4.33 -5.27 -9.33
C LEU A 118 4.88 -6.08 -8.16
N ALA A 119 4.77 -5.58 -6.94
CA ALA A 119 5.22 -6.29 -5.74
C ALA A 119 4.46 -7.59 -5.53
N ARG A 120 3.13 -7.58 -5.73
CA ARG A 120 2.30 -8.80 -5.72
C ARG A 120 2.80 -9.81 -6.75
N ALA A 121 3.00 -9.39 -8.00
CA ALA A 121 3.43 -10.29 -9.07
C ALA A 121 4.78 -10.94 -8.76
N ILE A 122 5.79 -10.13 -8.40
CA ILE A 122 7.13 -10.60 -8.05
C ILE A 122 7.09 -11.57 -6.85
N TYR A 123 6.30 -11.25 -5.82
CA TYR A 123 6.19 -12.09 -4.64
C TYR A 123 5.52 -13.44 -4.95
N CYS A 124 4.39 -13.43 -5.65
CA CYS A 124 3.67 -14.66 -6.00
C CYS A 124 4.49 -15.58 -6.90
N ASP A 125 5.14 -15.03 -7.93
CA ASP A 125 6.02 -15.81 -8.80
C ASP A 125 7.26 -16.29 -8.06
N GLY A 126 7.85 -15.44 -7.21
CA GLY A 126 9.00 -15.82 -6.40
C GLY A 126 8.68 -16.94 -5.42
N LEU A 127 7.50 -16.90 -4.80
CA LEU A 127 7.01 -17.98 -3.94
C LEU A 127 6.82 -19.28 -4.74
N ARG A 128 6.22 -19.21 -5.93
CA ARG A 128 6.05 -20.37 -6.82
C ARG A 128 7.37 -21.00 -7.24
N MET A 129 8.39 -20.18 -7.53
CA MET A 129 9.74 -20.66 -7.85
C MET A 129 10.44 -21.25 -6.62
N SER A 130 10.27 -20.62 -5.45
CA SER A 130 10.86 -21.08 -4.19
C SER A 130 10.29 -22.43 -3.75
N THR A 131 8.98 -22.64 -3.89
CA THR A 131 8.35 -23.94 -3.58
C THR A 131 8.77 -25.05 -4.55
N ALA A 132 9.17 -24.69 -5.77
CA ALA A 132 9.79 -25.59 -6.74
C ALA A 132 11.28 -25.91 -6.42
N GLY A 133 11.82 -25.40 -5.31
CA GLY A 133 13.19 -25.69 -4.87
C GLY A 133 14.26 -24.74 -5.43
N ILE A 134 13.87 -23.66 -6.12
CA ILE A 134 14.82 -22.66 -6.60
C ILE A 134 15.37 -21.86 -5.41
N ASN A 135 16.69 -21.70 -5.38
CA ASN A 135 17.36 -20.91 -4.36
C ASN A 135 16.96 -19.43 -4.43
N ALA A 136 16.39 -18.90 -3.33
CA ALA A 136 15.92 -17.53 -3.24
C ALA A 136 17.01 -16.49 -3.53
N ALA A 137 18.23 -16.68 -3.04
CA ALA A 137 19.32 -15.73 -3.28
C ALA A 137 19.73 -15.66 -4.76
N ARG A 138 19.68 -16.78 -5.49
CA ARG A 138 19.89 -16.80 -6.95
C ARG A 138 18.77 -16.06 -7.68
N MET A 139 17.53 -16.26 -7.24
CA MET A 139 16.37 -15.59 -7.81
C MET A 139 16.45 -14.07 -7.63
N THR A 140 16.79 -13.59 -6.42
CA THR A 140 16.99 -12.16 -6.14
C THR A 140 18.04 -11.56 -7.06
N ARG A 141 19.19 -12.21 -7.25
CA ARG A 141 20.22 -11.74 -8.18
C ARG A 141 19.72 -11.67 -9.63
N GLY A 142 18.91 -12.63 -10.06
CA GLY A 142 18.29 -12.61 -11.39
C GLY A 142 17.28 -11.48 -11.54
N ILE A 143 16.45 -11.23 -10.52
CA ILE A 143 15.51 -10.11 -10.49
C ILE A 143 16.27 -8.78 -10.57
N GLU A 144 17.33 -8.60 -9.78
CA GLU A 144 18.16 -7.38 -9.82
C GLU A 144 18.79 -7.14 -11.20
N GLN A 145 19.24 -8.20 -11.87
CA GLN A 145 19.73 -8.12 -13.25
C GLN A 145 18.62 -7.69 -14.21
N GLY A 146 17.44 -8.30 -14.12
CA GLY A 146 16.28 -7.94 -14.93
C GLY A 146 15.82 -6.49 -14.71
N VAL A 147 15.82 -6.03 -13.46
CA VAL A 147 15.49 -4.64 -13.10
C VAL A 147 16.47 -3.67 -13.76
N ARG A 148 17.78 -3.96 -13.79
CA ARG A 148 18.76 -3.11 -14.47
C ARG A 148 18.45 -2.97 -15.97
N ILE A 149 18.23 -4.10 -16.64
CA ILE A 149 17.90 -4.11 -18.07
C ILE A 149 16.59 -3.35 -18.35
N ALA A 150 15.57 -3.54 -17.52
CA ALA A 150 14.30 -2.83 -17.64
C ALA A 150 14.48 -1.31 -17.45
N LEU A 151 15.29 -0.89 -16.48
CA LEU A 151 15.58 0.53 -16.25
C LEU A 151 16.34 1.15 -17.42
N ASP A 152 17.29 0.45 -18.01
CA ASP A 152 18.03 0.96 -19.17
C ASP A 152 17.09 1.10 -20.38
N ALA A 153 16.25 0.10 -20.65
CA ALA A 153 15.24 0.19 -21.70
C ALA A 153 14.23 1.33 -21.47
N LEU A 154 13.83 1.61 -20.22
CA LEU A 154 12.94 2.73 -19.90
C LEU A 154 13.62 4.10 -20.10
N ARG A 155 14.93 4.19 -19.81
CA ARG A 155 15.71 5.41 -20.07
C ARG A 155 15.81 5.70 -21.56
N ASP A 156 16.05 4.66 -22.37
CA ASP A 156 16.13 4.79 -23.83
C ASP A 156 14.80 5.22 -24.46
N GLN A 157 13.68 4.88 -23.82
CA GLN A 157 12.33 5.31 -24.22
C GLN A 157 11.91 6.67 -23.63
N SER A 158 12.68 7.22 -22.68
CA SER A 158 12.31 8.47 -22.02
C SER A 158 12.48 9.67 -22.95
N HIS A 159 11.56 10.63 -22.89
CA HIS A 159 11.61 11.84 -23.69
C HIS A 159 11.60 13.06 -22.75
N ALA A 160 12.52 13.99 -22.97
CA ALA A 160 12.56 15.22 -22.21
C ALA A 160 11.40 16.13 -22.66
N ILE A 161 10.66 16.67 -21.69
CA ILE A 161 9.56 17.60 -21.93
C ILE A 161 10.14 18.92 -22.45
N SER A 162 9.65 19.39 -23.60
CA SER A 162 10.20 20.51 -24.33
C SER A 162 9.20 21.63 -24.63
N GLY A 163 8.22 21.82 -23.74
CA GLY A 163 7.28 22.95 -23.82
C GLY A 163 6.17 22.91 -22.78
N GLU A 164 5.45 24.02 -22.65
CA GLU A 164 4.29 24.15 -21.74
C GLU A 164 3.14 23.21 -22.16
N ASP A 165 2.92 23.03 -23.47
CA ASP A 165 1.88 22.13 -24.00
C ASP A 165 2.08 20.67 -23.57
N GLU A 166 3.32 20.18 -23.64
CA GLU A 166 3.68 18.82 -23.22
C GLU A 166 3.58 18.66 -21.70
N LEU A 167 3.95 19.70 -20.95
CA LEU A 167 3.81 19.72 -19.50
C LEU A 167 2.32 19.69 -19.09
N ALA A 168 1.48 20.48 -19.76
CA ALA A 168 0.03 20.49 -19.55
C ALA A 168 -0.59 19.13 -19.92
N ALA A 169 -0.16 18.49 -21.01
CA ALA A 169 -0.59 17.14 -21.37
C ALA A 169 -0.21 16.09 -20.31
N LEU A 170 1.00 16.18 -19.75
CA LEU A 170 1.42 15.31 -18.65
C LEU A 170 0.58 15.56 -17.39
N ALA A 171 0.44 16.83 -16.97
CA ALA A 171 -0.34 17.21 -15.80
C ALA A 171 -1.78 16.69 -15.90
N ARG A 172 -2.40 16.84 -17.08
CA ARG A 172 -3.75 16.35 -17.37
C ARG A 172 -3.90 14.83 -17.23
N THR A 173 -2.84 14.08 -17.54
CA THR A 173 -2.84 12.61 -17.37
C THR A 173 -2.93 12.22 -15.89
N ILE A 174 -2.38 13.06 -15.00
CA ILE A 174 -2.36 12.84 -13.55
C ILE A 174 -3.63 13.40 -12.89
N THR A 175 -3.95 14.67 -13.16
CA THR A 175 -5.08 15.37 -12.51
C THR A 175 -6.44 14.94 -13.06
N LYS A 176 -6.48 14.45 -14.30
CA LYS A 176 -7.72 14.16 -15.05
C LYS A 176 -8.62 15.39 -15.21
N ASP A 177 -8.06 16.59 -15.04
CA ASP A 177 -8.78 17.85 -15.04
C ASP A 177 -8.03 18.87 -15.92
N GLU A 178 -8.75 19.44 -16.88
CA GLU A 178 -8.20 20.39 -17.85
C GLU A 178 -7.87 21.76 -17.22
N GLN A 179 -8.66 22.22 -16.25
CA GLN A 179 -8.43 23.50 -15.59
C GLN A 179 -7.21 23.43 -14.66
N LEU A 180 -7.03 22.31 -13.96
CA LEU A 180 -5.88 22.09 -13.07
C LEU A 180 -4.57 21.79 -13.82
N SER A 181 -4.66 21.43 -15.10
CA SER A 181 -3.48 21.10 -15.93
C SER A 181 -3.04 22.21 -16.86
N ALA A 182 -3.76 23.34 -16.90
CA ALA A 182 -3.33 24.52 -17.61
C ALA A 182 -2.07 25.11 -16.95
N VAL A 183 -0.99 25.21 -17.73
CA VAL A 183 0.30 25.81 -17.34
C VAL A 183 0.44 27.16 -18.01
#